data_AF-A0A3D1YKV4-F1
#
_entry.id   AF-A0A3D1YKV4-F1
#
_cell.length_a   1.000
_cell.length_b   1.000
_cell.length_c   1.000
_cell.angle_alpha   90.00
_cell.angle_beta   90.00
_cell.angle_gamma   90.00
#
_symmetry.space_group_name_H-M   'P 1'
#
loop_
_entity.id
_entity.type
_entity.pdbx_description
1 polymer ?
#
loop_
_entity_poly.entity_id
_entity_poly.type
_entity_poly.pdbx_seq_one_letter_code
_entity_poly.pdbx_strand_id
1 'polypeptide(L)'
;MRDYFCEAIKILRPTSAFGLFGDKIKWNDPDNDPPTQAEIDAEVQRLQEEHDSQEYARNRKAEYDALNQLEMQFDDKEDGTTTWEDAIKAIKAKYPKG
;
A
#
# COMPACT_ATOMS: atom_id res chain seq x y z
N MET A 1 -3.36 -10.25 1.00
CA MET A 1 -3.83 -11.24 0.01
C MET A 1 -5.36 -11.29 -0.09
N ARG A 2 -6.13 -11.52 1.01
CA ARG A 2 -7.62 -11.45 0.96
C ARG A 2 -8.16 -10.06 0.56
N ASP A 3 -7.45 -8.98 0.90
CA ASP A 3 -7.88 -7.61 0.59
C ASP A 3 -7.90 -7.35 -0.93
N TYR A 4 -6.88 -7.80 -1.66
CA TYR A 4 -6.82 -7.65 -3.12
C TYR A 4 -7.88 -8.46 -3.86
N PHE A 5 -8.30 -9.63 -3.33
CA PHE A 5 -9.34 -10.43 -3.96
C PHE A 5 -10.70 -9.70 -3.97
N CYS A 6 -11.08 -9.10 -2.84
CA CYS A 6 -12.29 -8.29 -2.74
C CYS A 6 -12.20 -7.02 -3.60
N GLU A 7 -11.05 -6.36 -3.59
CA GLU A 7 -10.79 -5.15 -4.37
C GLU A 7 -10.84 -5.43 -5.87
N ALA A 8 -10.23 -6.53 -6.33
CA ALA A 8 -10.27 -6.97 -7.72
C ALA A 8 -11.72 -7.15 -8.22
N ILE A 9 -12.58 -7.81 -7.45
CA ILE A 9 -13.99 -8.00 -7.84
C ILE A 9 -14.72 -6.65 -7.91
N LYS A 10 -14.46 -5.72 -6.97
CA LYS A 10 -15.04 -4.37 -7.01
C LYS A 10 -14.54 -3.55 -8.20
N ILE A 11 -13.30 -3.75 -8.64
CA ILE A 11 -12.77 -3.08 -9.83
C ILE A 11 -13.41 -3.67 -11.10
N LEU A 12 -13.50 -4.99 -11.19
CA LEU A 12 -14.02 -5.70 -12.36
C LEU A 12 -15.55 -5.58 -12.50
N ARG A 13 -16.28 -5.50 -11.37
CA ARG A 13 -17.75 -5.41 -11.31
C ARG A 13 -18.18 -4.39 -10.24
N PRO A 14 -17.98 -3.09 -10.50
CA PRO A 14 -18.13 -2.03 -9.50
C PRO A 14 -19.56 -1.84 -8.99
N THR A 15 -20.56 -2.22 -9.77
CA THR A 15 -21.98 -2.06 -9.43
C THR A 15 -22.63 -3.35 -8.93
N SER A 16 -21.93 -4.48 -8.99
CA SER A 16 -22.52 -5.79 -8.69
C SER A 16 -22.49 -6.10 -7.21
N ALA A 17 -23.56 -6.72 -6.73
CA ALA A 17 -23.65 -7.20 -5.36
C ALA A 17 -23.05 -8.61 -5.23
N PHE A 18 -22.15 -8.80 -4.27
CA PHE A 18 -21.54 -10.10 -3.97
C PHE A 18 -21.17 -10.21 -2.48
N GLY A 19 -20.98 -11.43 -2.01
CA GLY A 19 -20.47 -11.73 -0.68
C GLY A 19 -19.23 -12.61 -0.74
N LEU A 20 -18.36 -12.51 0.25
CA LEU A 20 -17.14 -13.32 0.36
C LEU A 20 -17.21 -14.26 1.57
N PHE A 21 -16.87 -15.52 1.34
CA PHE A 21 -16.83 -16.57 2.35
C PHE A 21 -15.49 -17.31 2.26
N GLY A 22 -14.47 -16.78 2.95
CA GLY A 22 -13.09 -17.17 2.68
C GLY A 22 -12.71 -16.78 1.26
N ASP A 23 -12.27 -17.75 0.46
CA ASP A 23 -11.89 -17.54 -0.94
C ASP A 23 -13.03 -17.85 -1.93
N LYS A 24 -14.25 -18.09 -1.42
CA LYS A 24 -15.43 -18.34 -2.25
C LYS A 24 -16.30 -17.09 -2.39
N ILE A 25 -16.73 -16.84 -3.62
CA ILE A 25 -17.67 -15.75 -3.93
C ILE A 25 -19.09 -16.31 -3.91
N LYS A 26 -19.97 -15.62 -3.20
CA LYS A 26 -21.42 -15.74 -3.39
C LYS A 26 -21.87 -14.56 -4.25
N TRP A 27 -22.21 -14.85 -5.49
CA TRP A 27 -22.73 -13.84 -6.41
C TRP A 27 -24.19 -13.51 -6.08
N ASN A 28 -24.53 -12.22 -5.97
CA ASN A 28 -25.89 -11.75 -5.65
C ASN A 28 -26.41 -10.74 -6.68
N ASP A 29 -25.87 -10.75 -7.90
CA ASP A 29 -26.30 -9.90 -9.01
C ASP A 29 -26.90 -10.80 -10.11
N PRO A 30 -28.22 -10.83 -10.29
CA PRO A 30 -28.86 -11.67 -11.30
C PRO A 30 -28.74 -11.11 -12.73
N ASP A 31 -28.40 -9.83 -12.88
CA ASP A 31 -28.40 -9.13 -14.17
C ASP A 31 -27.03 -9.16 -14.86
N ASN A 32 -25.96 -9.52 -14.12
CA ASN A 32 -24.59 -9.56 -14.61
C ASN A 32 -23.89 -10.86 -14.23
N ASP A 33 -22.94 -11.29 -15.06
CA ASP A 33 -22.09 -12.43 -14.76
C ASP A 33 -20.95 -12.07 -13.80
N PRO A 34 -20.59 -12.97 -12.86
CA PRO A 34 -19.41 -12.80 -12.04
C PRO A 34 -18.14 -12.74 -12.91
N PRO A 35 -17.07 -12.08 -12.43
CA PRO A 35 -15.78 -12.15 -13.12
C PRO A 35 -15.27 -13.59 -13.10
N THR A 36 -14.58 -13.97 -14.17
CA THR A 36 -13.89 -15.25 -14.26
C THR A 36 -12.71 -15.30 -13.29
N GLN A 37 -12.30 -16.51 -12.89
CA GLN A 37 -11.12 -16.66 -12.03
C GLN A 37 -9.87 -16.03 -12.65
N ALA A 38 -9.71 -16.14 -13.97
CA ALA A 38 -8.57 -15.56 -14.68
C ALA A 38 -8.55 -14.02 -14.63
N GLU A 39 -9.72 -13.37 -14.74
CA GLU A 39 -9.82 -11.91 -14.57
C GLU A 39 -9.46 -11.51 -13.13
N ILE A 40 -9.94 -12.25 -12.14
CA ILE A 40 -9.64 -11.97 -10.73
C ILE A 40 -8.15 -12.14 -10.46
N ASP A 41 -7.54 -13.25 -10.89
CA ASP A 41 -6.12 -13.53 -10.65
C ASP A 41 -5.23 -12.47 -11.32
N ALA A 42 -5.56 -12.05 -12.54
CA ALA A 42 -4.83 -10.99 -13.25
C ALA A 42 -4.91 -9.65 -12.50
N GLU A 43 -6.10 -9.28 -12.00
CA GLU A 43 -6.27 -8.01 -11.29
C GLU A 43 -5.62 -8.06 -9.89
N VAL A 44 -5.70 -9.18 -9.19
CA VAL A 44 -4.97 -9.40 -7.93
C VAL A 44 -3.47 -9.28 -8.15
N GLN A 45 -2.94 -9.87 -9.22
CA GLN A 45 -1.53 -9.74 -9.57
C GLN A 45 -1.16 -8.28 -9.83
N ARG A 46 -1.97 -7.54 -10.61
CA ARG A 46 -1.75 -6.13 -10.89
C ARG A 46 -1.71 -5.29 -9.61
N LEU A 47 -2.67 -5.50 -8.70
CA LEU A 47 -2.74 -4.79 -7.42
C LEU A 47 -1.54 -5.13 -6.51
N GLN A 48 -1.11 -6.39 -6.50
CA GLN A 48 0.07 -6.83 -5.76
C GLN A 48 1.35 -6.19 -6.32
N GLU A 49 1.52 -6.18 -7.64
CA GLU A 49 2.66 -5.53 -8.30
C GLU A 49 2.68 -4.01 -8.04
N GLU A 50 1.53 -3.36 -8.10
CA GLU A 50 1.40 -1.93 -7.76
C GLU A 50 1.78 -1.67 -6.30
N HIS A 51 1.28 -2.48 -5.38
CA HIS A 51 1.64 -2.38 -3.98
C HIS A 51 3.14 -2.63 -3.77
N ASP A 52 3.72 -3.66 -4.37
CA ASP A 52 5.12 -4.00 -4.17
C ASP A 52 6.04 -2.93 -4.78
N SER A 53 5.65 -2.33 -5.91
CA SER A 53 6.36 -1.17 -6.51
C SER A 53 6.46 0.04 -5.57
N GLN A 54 5.53 0.15 -4.60
CA GLN A 54 5.47 1.23 -3.64
C GLN A 54 6.08 0.88 -2.26
N GLU A 55 6.64 -0.33 -2.08
CA GLU A 55 7.18 -0.81 -0.80
C GLU A 55 8.19 0.16 -0.20
N TYR A 56 9.16 0.59 -1.01
CA TYR A 56 10.15 1.60 -0.63
C TYR A 56 9.53 2.88 -0.08
N ALA A 57 8.49 3.41 -0.74
CA ALA A 57 7.86 4.67 -0.37
C ALA A 57 7.08 4.53 0.94
N ARG A 58 6.34 3.43 1.10
CA ARG A 58 5.62 3.12 2.35
C ARG A 58 6.56 2.95 3.52
N ASN A 59 7.64 2.19 3.35
CA ASN A 59 8.62 1.94 4.41
C ASN A 59 9.29 3.23 4.89
N ARG A 60 9.71 4.10 3.95
CA ARG A 60 10.26 5.43 4.32
C ARG A 60 9.23 6.32 4.99
N LYS A 61 7.98 6.35 4.49
CA LYS A 61 6.92 7.17 5.07
C LYS A 61 6.68 6.80 6.55
N ALA A 62 6.55 5.51 6.85
CA ALA A 62 6.33 5.05 8.23
C ALA A 62 7.43 5.53 9.20
N GLU A 63 8.68 5.54 8.75
CA GLU A 63 9.82 5.96 9.58
C GLU A 63 9.91 7.48 9.68
N TYR A 64 9.62 8.20 8.60
CA TYR A 64 9.52 9.66 8.62
C TYR A 64 8.38 10.18 9.51
N ASP A 65 7.24 9.48 9.54
CA ASP A 65 6.10 9.83 10.40
C ASP A 65 6.41 9.60 11.89
N ALA A 66 7.38 8.74 12.20
CA ALA A 66 7.81 8.46 13.57
C ALA A 66 8.82 9.50 14.12
N LEU A 67 9.37 10.37 13.26
CA LEU A 67 10.30 11.41 13.67
C LEU A 67 9.57 12.71 14.05
N ASN A 68 10.07 13.39 15.09
CA ASN A 68 9.66 14.76 15.40
C ASN A 68 10.42 15.77 14.51
N GLN A 69 10.14 15.73 13.20
CA GLN A 69 11.02 16.36 12.20
C GLN A 69 11.23 17.85 12.39
N LEU A 70 10.17 18.60 12.72
CA LEU A 70 10.26 20.06 12.88
C LEU A 70 11.07 20.45 14.11
N GLU A 71 10.91 19.72 15.22
CA GLU A 71 11.68 19.95 16.43
C GLU A 71 13.16 19.65 16.19
N MET A 72 13.47 18.50 15.60
CA MET A 72 14.86 18.13 15.30
C MET A 72 15.52 19.14 14.36
N GLN A 73 14.80 19.68 13.37
CA GLN A 73 15.30 20.73 12.49
C GLN A 73 15.53 22.06 13.22
N PHE A 74 14.69 22.38 14.20
CA PHE A 74 14.85 23.57 15.02
C PHE A 74 16.07 23.43 15.94
N ASP A 75 16.20 22.30 16.63
CA ASP A 75 17.33 21.99 17.52
C ASP A 75 18.65 21.97 16.74
N ASP A 76 18.70 21.32 15.57
CA ASP A 76 19.87 21.31 14.70
C ASP A 76 20.30 22.74 14.32
N LYS A 77 19.34 23.65 14.11
CA LYS A 77 19.60 25.04 13.77
C LYS A 77 20.09 25.87 14.97
N GLU A 78 19.52 25.68 16.15
CA GLU A 78 19.94 26.37 17.38
C GLU A 78 21.32 25.90 17.85
N ASP A 79 21.53 24.57 17.86
CA ASP A 79 22.70 23.95 18.48
C ASP A 79 23.85 23.67 17.49
N GLY A 80 23.62 23.86 16.19
CA GLY A 80 24.60 23.55 15.15
C GLY A 80 24.88 22.05 15.03
N THR A 81 23.87 21.21 15.27
CA THR A 81 23.95 19.75 15.16
C THR A 81 23.32 19.24 13.86
N THR A 82 23.37 17.92 13.61
CA THR A 82 22.91 17.28 12.36
C THR A 82 21.98 16.10 12.62
N THR A 83 21.30 16.08 13.76
CA THR A 83 20.48 14.96 14.24
C THR A 83 19.38 14.60 13.24
N TRP A 84 18.68 15.59 12.70
CA TRP A 84 17.66 15.38 11.70
C TRP A 84 18.24 14.83 10.40
N GLU A 85 19.32 15.44 9.90
CA GLU A 85 19.95 14.99 8.66
C GLU A 85 20.45 13.55 8.75
N ASP A 86 21.05 13.17 9.88
CA ASP A 86 21.61 11.84 10.09
C ASP A 86 20.52 10.79 10.24
N ALA A 87 19.41 11.11 10.91
CA ALA A 87 18.23 10.25 10.93
C ALA A 87 17.65 10.04 9.52
N ILE A 88 17.54 11.10 8.71
CA ILE A 88 17.10 10.99 7.32
C ILE A 88 18.07 10.14 6.49
N LYS A 89 19.39 10.35 6.61
CA LYS A 89 20.42 9.54 5.92
C LYS A 89 20.31 8.07 6.31
N ALA A 90 20.11 7.76 7.59
CA ALA A 90 19.95 6.40 8.08
C ALA A 90 18.70 5.71 7.49
N ILE A 91 17.55 6.39 7.48
CA ILE A 91 16.31 5.88 6.86
C ILE A 91 16.53 5.64 5.36
N LYS A 92 17.20 6.56 4.68
CA LYS A 92 17.49 6.44 3.24
C LYS A 92 18.43 5.27 2.92
N ALA A 93 19.41 5.01 3.78
CA ALA A 93 20.32 3.87 3.66
C ALA A 93 19.61 2.54 3.95
N LYS A 94 18.71 2.50 4.94
CA LYS A 94 17.90 1.33 5.29
C LYS A 94 16.94 0.92 4.18
N TYR A 95 16.32 1.90 3.52
CA TYR A 95 15.42 1.67 2.38
C TYR A 95 15.98 2.38 1.14
N PRO A 96 16.95 1.81 0.42
CA PRO A 96 17.53 2.44 -0.78
C PRO A 96 16.49 2.53 -1.89
N LYS A 97 16.64 3.53 -2.77
CA LYS A 97 15.80 3.60 -3.97
C LYS A 97 16.27 2.48 -4.91
N GLY A 98 15.34 1.62 -5.32
CA GLY A 98 15.57 0.61 -6.37
C GLY A 98 15.91 1.24 -7.71
#